data_AF-A0A6S7D7L3-F1
#
_entry.id   AF-A0A6S7D7L3-F1
#
_cell.length_a   1.000
_cell.length_b   1.000
_cell.length_c   1.000
_cell.angle_alpha   90.00
_cell.angle_beta   90.00
_cell.angle_gamma   90.00
#
_symmetry.space_group_name_H-M   'P 1'
#
loop_
_entity.id
_entity.type
_entity.pdbx_description
1 polymer ?
#
loop_
_entity_poly.entity_id
_entity_poly.type
_entity_poly.pdbx_seq_one_letter_code
_entity_poly.pdbx_strand_id
1 'polypeptide(L)'
;MSQASGSALHRDPRDVDASSSHKDASSEVQSDSPVLGRAAARFLLGTASATCALITLDTNVVAVSLPSIARTFHVGFADVEWVVSAYMVAFASCLLPAGGLADRFGRKKMLLAGLAVFFLASLGCGLAPSASILNIARAIKGVGAAMLLTSALAVIANTFRDGAQRARAWAIWGMCMGLSTTIAPLIGGAITQWFGWRWIFLLNLPICAVLAWCVWRSIRESRDPEAGPIDVIGSALFGLALALGIWALIATQSDGWHSWMTRGRFAACVALLLAFIQVERTRHHAMIELSLFRQPRFVAAVLAMFGYAACAQVMMTFLPLFLQNAFGLSAIAAGMGMLPFALAMIVGPSIGAMLSTRFSSAALLSIGLSVIGLGNLLTAFVAGDAHYWLVAIGMAVTGCGAGVLNGDTQKAIMAGVPANRTGMASGISTTTRFTAIVTSVGVLGAVLAARTQSALGVNLAGKPAAASHVDGNFMSRVLAGDLAHATAQLTPATKDLLAGAARSSFASGFSSALCVAGVLAMAIATAVWLLSSRAVQHSAPVPFRTTP
;
A
#
# COMPACT_ATOMS: atom_id res chain seq x y z
N MET A 1 -81.73 -12.05 -61.27
CA MET A 1 -80.53 -12.17 -62.12
C MET A 1 -79.47 -12.88 -61.29
N SER A 2 -79.45 -14.22 -61.39
CA SER A 2 -78.41 -15.05 -62.04
C SER A 2 -77.31 -15.45 -61.03
N GLN A 3 -77.34 -16.63 -60.42
CA GLN A 3 -76.93 -17.97 -60.91
C GLN A 3 -75.49 -18.09 -61.44
N ALA A 4 -74.88 -19.22 -61.01
CA ALA A 4 -73.75 -19.98 -61.59
C ALA A 4 -72.35 -19.43 -61.29
N SER A 5 -71.25 -20.20 -61.18
CA SER A 5 -70.93 -21.64 -61.30
C SER A 5 -69.52 -21.78 -60.68
N GLY A 6 -69.15 -22.81 -59.91
CA GLY A 6 -68.64 -24.08 -60.45
C GLY A 6 -67.14 -24.04 -60.76
N SER A 7 -66.32 -24.74 -59.96
CA SER A 7 -65.43 -25.82 -60.45
C SER A 7 -64.43 -26.26 -59.38
N ALA A 8 -64.49 -27.55 -59.04
CA ALA A 8 -63.43 -28.29 -58.40
C ALA A 8 -62.56 -28.93 -59.50
N LEU A 9 -61.24 -28.87 -59.37
CA LEU A 9 -60.29 -29.66 -60.18
C LEU A 9 -59.03 -29.99 -59.36
N HIS A 10 -59.09 -31.15 -58.70
CA HIS A 10 -58.14 -32.27 -58.70
C HIS A 10 -56.65 -32.04 -59.09
N ARG A 11 -55.73 -32.35 -58.15
CA ARG A 11 -54.34 -32.92 -58.22
C ARG A 11 -53.52 -32.33 -57.05
N ASP A 12 -52.66 -33.02 -56.30
CA ASP A 12 -51.91 -34.27 -56.41
C ASP A 12 -51.42 -34.65 -54.98
N PRO A 13 -51.52 -35.92 -54.52
CA PRO A 13 -51.05 -36.32 -53.20
C PRO A 13 -49.57 -36.73 -53.22
N ARG A 14 -48.65 -35.78 -53.37
CA ARG A 14 -47.21 -35.95 -53.12
C ARG A 14 -46.56 -34.63 -52.73
N ASP A 15 -46.69 -34.27 -51.46
CA ASP A 15 -45.66 -33.55 -50.72
C ASP A 15 -45.72 -34.05 -49.28
N VAL A 16 -45.14 -35.24 -49.13
CA VAL A 16 -44.76 -35.83 -47.85
C VAL A 16 -43.48 -35.14 -47.40
N ASP A 17 -43.44 -34.78 -46.12
CA ASP A 17 -42.26 -34.40 -45.33
C ASP A 17 -41.58 -33.05 -45.60
N ALA A 18 -42.09 -31.99 -44.96
CA ALA A 18 -41.27 -30.95 -44.31
C ALA A 18 -42.13 -29.98 -43.46
N SER A 19 -42.90 -30.48 -42.48
CA SER A 19 -43.52 -29.60 -41.46
C SER A 19 -43.49 -30.21 -40.06
N SER A 20 -42.31 -30.63 -39.63
CA SER A 20 -41.99 -30.73 -38.21
C SER A 20 -40.56 -30.24 -37.99
N SER A 21 -40.31 -29.52 -36.89
CA SER A 21 -39.02 -28.91 -36.52
C SER A 21 -38.78 -27.42 -36.88
N HIS A 22 -39.77 -26.55 -36.68
CA HIS A 22 -39.47 -25.12 -36.43
C HIS A 22 -39.95 -24.67 -35.04
N LYS A 23 -39.73 -25.52 -34.03
CA LYS A 23 -40.05 -25.20 -32.63
C LYS A 23 -38.90 -25.26 -31.63
N ASP A 24 -37.69 -25.65 -32.04
CA ASP A 24 -36.55 -25.77 -31.11
C ASP A 24 -35.28 -25.14 -31.70
N ALA A 25 -35.09 -23.82 -31.51
CA ALA A 25 -33.76 -23.20 -31.71
C ALA A 25 -33.59 -21.80 -31.07
N SER A 26 -34.46 -21.38 -30.13
CA SER A 26 -34.31 -20.08 -29.46
C SER A 26 -34.51 -20.14 -27.94
N SER A 27 -34.24 -21.29 -27.34
CA SER A 27 -34.10 -21.42 -25.89
C SER A 27 -32.68 -21.84 -25.53
N GLU A 28 -32.11 -21.10 -24.57
CA GLU A 28 -30.97 -21.49 -23.72
C GLU A 28 -29.55 -21.36 -24.30
N VAL A 29 -29.09 -20.12 -24.44
CA VAL A 29 -27.79 -19.77 -23.83
C VAL A 29 -28.06 -18.78 -22.70
N GLN A 30 -28.83 -19.22 -21.72
CA GLN A 30 -28.80 -18.62 -20.39
C GLN A 30 -27.43 -18.99 -19.82
N SER A 31 -26.55 -18.00 -19.70
CA SER A 31 -25.29 -18.15 -18.98
C SER A 31 -25.62 -18.38 -17.51
N ASP A 32 -25.87 -19.64 -17.17
CA ASP A 32 -26.26 -20.10 -15.85
C ASP A 32 -25.02 -20.09 -14.94
N SER A 33 -24.50 -18.89 -14.68
CA SER A 33 -23.59 -18.70 -13.57
C SER A 33 -24.45 -18.86 -12.30
N PRO A 34 -24.23 -19.91 -11.48
CA PRO A 34 -25.07 -20.14 -10.32
C PRO A 34 -24.94 -18.92 -9.42
N VAL A 35 -26.04 -18.20 -9.24
CA VAL A 35 -26.12 -17.04 -8.34
C VAL A 35 -25.75 -17.55 -6.96
N LEU A 36 -24.54 -17.23 -6.49
CA LEU A 36 -24.07 -17.59 -5.16
C LEU A 36 -25.15 -17.18 -4.14
N GLY A 37 -25.62 -18.12 -3.34
CA GLY A 37 -26.53 -17.81 -2.24
C GLY A 37 -25.95 -16.68 -1.37
N ARG A 38 -26.80 -15.77 -0.90
CA ARG A 38 -26.36 -14.55 -0.16
C ARG A 38 -25.38 -14.84 0.97
N ALA A 39 -25.51 -15.98 1.66
CA ALA A 39 -24.58 -16.42 2.70
C ALA A 39 -23.19 -16.77 2.16
N ALA A 40 -23.11 -17.46 1.02
CA ALA A 40 -21.84 -17.82 0.38
C ALA A 40 -21.10 -16.58 -0.15
N ALA A 41 -21.83 -15.61 -0.74
CA ALA A 41 -21.24 -14.35 -1.18
C ALA A 41 -20.66 -13.53 -0.01
N ARG A 42 -21.36 -13.46 1.13
CA ARG A 42 -20.86 -12.80 2.35
C ARG A 42 -19.63 -13.50 2.93
N PHE A 43 -19.62 -14.83 2.95
CA PHE A 43 -18.50 -15.61 3.46
C PHE A 43 -17.25 -15.45 2.58
N LEU A 44 -17.42 -15.42 1.25
CA LEU A 44 -16.36 -15.10 0.29
C LEU A 44 -15.80 -13.70 0.51
N LEU A 45 -16.67 -12.69 0.66
CA LEU A 45 -16.25 -11.31 0.91
C LEU A 45 -15.48 -11.18 2.22
N GLY A 46 -15.96 -11.83 3.29
CA GLY A 46 -15.28 -11.86 4.58
C GLY A 46 -13.90 -12.52 4.46
N THR A 47 -13.80 -13.64 3.73
CA THR A 47 -12.54 -14.35 3.51
C THR A 47 -11.54 -13.50 2.72
N ALA A 48 -11.95 -12.93 1.58
CA ALA A 48 -11.08 -12.10 0.76
C ALA A 48 -10.64 -10.82 1.49
N SER A 49 -11.57 -10.18 2.22
CA SER A 49 -11.26 -8.99 3.03
C SER A 49 -10.33 -9.32 4.20
N ALA A 50 -10.50 -10.46 4.86
CA ALA A 50 -9.61 -10.91 5.93
C ALA A 50 -8.20 -11.22 5.42
N THR A 51 -8.08 -11.80 4.21
CA THR A 51 -6.78 -11.99 3.55
C THR A 51 -6.07 -10.67 3.28
N CYS A 52 -6.78 -9.65 2.77
CA CYS A 52 -6.18 -8.33 2.61
C CYS A 52 -5.84 -7.67 3.96
N ALA A 53 -6.71 -7.83 4.96
CA ALA A 53 -6.50 -7.30 6.30
C ALA A 53 -5.26 -7.90 6.97
N LEU A 54 -4.95 -9.19 6.74
CA LEU A 54 -3.73 -9.84 7.20
C LEU A 54 -2.47 -9.15 6.66
N ILE A 55 -2.45 -8.82 5.36
CA ILE A 55 -1.33 -8.12 4.70
C ILE A 55 -1.10 -6.76 5.34
N THR A 56 -2.18 -6.00 5.55
CA THR A 56 -2.14 -4.68 6.19
C THR A 56 -1.70 -4.77 7.65
N LEU A 57 -2.17 -5.78 8.38
CA LEU A 57 -1.78 -6.00 9.77
C LEU A 57 -0.29 -6.28 9.86
N ASP A 58 0.20 -7.25 9.08
CA ASP A 58 1.61 -7.65 9.04
C ASP A 58 2.55 -6.48 8.70
N THR A 59 2.15 -5.67 7.72
CA THR A 59 2.89 -4.47 7.31
C THR A 59 3.10 -3.48 8.47
N ASN A 60 2.04 -3.22 9.24
CA ASN A 60 2.04 -2.14 10.23
C ASN A 60 2.49 -2.61 11.62
N VAL A 61 2.21 -3.86 12.00
CA VAL A 61 2.63 -4.44 13.28
C VAL A 61 4.15 -4.45 13.44
N VAL A 62 4.87 -4.68 12.34
CA VAL A 62 6.34 -4.75 12.35
C VAL A 62 6.97 -3.42 12.76
N ALA A 63 6.39 -2.29 12.37
CA ALA A 63 6.92 -0.95 12.65
C ALA A 63 7.13 -0.71 14.16
N VAL A 64 6.17 -1.10 15.00
CA VAL A 64 6.27 -0.97 16.47
C VAL A 64 7.36 -1.86 17.06
N SER A 65 7.70 -2.94 16.35
CA SER A 65 8.61 -3.99 16.80
C SER A 65 10.05 -3.78 16.33
N LEU A 66 10.27 -2.82 15.43
CA LEU A 66 11.58 -2.49 14.86
C LEU A 66 12.67 -2.26 15.93
N PRO A 67 12.43 -1.50 17.02
CA PRO A 67 13.44 -1.33 18.06
C PRO A 67 13.82 -2.64 18.77
N SER A 68 12.86 -3.53 18.96
CA SER A 68 13.12 -4.85 19.58
C SER A 68 13.91 -5.77 18.66
N ILE A 69 13.68 -5.70 17.34
CA ILE A 69 14.46 -6.43 16.34
C ILE A 69 15.91 -5.91 16.33
N ALA A 70 16.08 -4.59 16.33
CA ALA A 70 17.39 -3.94 16.39
C ALA A 70 18.22 -4.42 17.59
N ARG A 71 17.61 -4.39 18.78
CA ARG A 71 18.20 -4.86 20.04
C ARG A 71 18.60 -6.33 20.00
N THR A 72 17.79 -7.18 19.37
CA THR A 72 18.02 -8.63 19.33
C THR A 72 19.19 -9.01 18.41
N PHE A 73 19.31 -8.35 17.27
CA PHE A 73 20.38 -8.65 16.31
C PHE A 73 21.60 -7.74 16.46
N HIS A 74 21.56 -6.75 17.35
CA HIS A 74 22.59 -5.74 17.53
C HIS A 74 22.95 -5.00 16.24
N VAL A 75 21.93 -4.75 15.41
CA VAL A 75 22.07 -4.14 14.08
C VAL A 75 21.67 -2.67 14.08
N GLY A 76 22.11 -1.98 13.03
CA GLY A 76 21.88 -0.56 12.87
C GLY A 76 20.48 -0.17 12.40
N PHE A 77 20.22 1.13 12.37
CA PHE A 77 18.95 1.66 11.85
C PHE A 77 18.70 1.27 10.39
N ALA A 78 19.73 1.30 9.54
CA ALA A 78 19.62 0.92 8.13
C ALA A 78 19.20 -0.55 7.94
N ASP A 79 19.74 -1.47 8.75
CA ASP A 79 19.38 -2.90 8.70
C ASP A 79 17.92 -3.13 9.11
N VAL A 80 17.44 -2.35 10.08
CA VAL A 80 16.07 -2.39 10.58
C VAL A 80 15.10 -1.81 9.56
N GLU A 81 15.50 -0.74 8.87
CA GLU A 81 14.73 -0.15 7.77
C GLU A 81 14.56 -1.14 6.60
N TRP A 82 15.58 -1.98 6.35
CA TRP A 82 15.49 -3.07 5.38
C TRP A 82 14.44 -4.12 5.73
N VAL A 83 14.10 -4.34 7.00
CA VAL A 83 13.05 -5.30 7.40
C VAL A 83 11.68 -4.91 6.84
N VAL A 84 11.39 -3.61 6.82
CA VAL A 84 10.17 -3.06 6.22
C VAL A 84 10.32 -2.99 4.71
N SER A 85 11.45 -2.46 4.25
CA SER A 85 11.67 -2.16 2.83
C SER A 85 11.77 -3.42 1.96
N ALA A 86 12.45 -4.48 2.40
CA ALA A 86 12.59 -5.72 1.63
C ALA A 86 11.24 -6.34 1.27
N TYR A 87 10.31 -6.36 2.24
CA TYR A 87 8.95 -6.80 2.00
C TYR A 87 8.23 -5.92 0.99
N MET A 88 8.30 -4.61 1.18
CA MET A 88 7.55 -3.67 0.35
C MET A 88 8.06 -3.56 -1.08
N VAL A 89 9.37 -3.67 -1.28
CA VAL A 89 10.00 -3.76 -2.60
C VAL A 89 9.46 -4.97 -3.33
N ALA A 90 9.59 -6.16 -2.73
CA ALA A 90 9.13 -7.38 -3.35
C ALA A 90 7.62 -7.34 -3.61
N PHE A 91 6.85 -6.83 -2.65
CA PHE A 91 5.41 -6.66 -2.76
C PHE A 91 5.02 -5.73 -3.93
N ALA A 92 5.60 -4.52 -4.01
CA ALA A 92 5.30 -3.55 -5.06
C ALA A 92 5.75 -4.02 -6.45
N SER A 93 6.94 -4.61 -6.55
CA SER A 93 7.49 -5.14 -7.80
C SER A 93 6.71 -6.35 -8.32
N CYS A 94 6.19 -7.21 -7.43
CA CYS A 94 5.44 -8.40 -7.82
C CYS A 94 3.94 -8.16 -7.99
N LEU A 95 3.40 -7.01 -7.57
CA LEU A 95 1.95 -6.77 -7.54
C LEU A 95 1.30 -6.89 -8.93
N LEU A 96 1.82 -6.16 -9.91
CA LEU A 96 1.27 -6.18 -11.28
C LEU A 96 1.41 -7.56 -11.95
N PRO A 97 2.61 -8.19 -11.98
CA PRO A 97 2.74 -9.53 -12.55
C PRO A 97 1.86 -10.56 -11.84
N ALA A 98 1.74 -10.49 -10.50
CA ALA A 98 0.88 -11.41 -9.75
C ALA A 98 -0.60 -11.29 -10.14
N GLY A 99 -1.08 -10.09 -10.50
CA GLY A 99 -2.43 -9.89 -11.04
C GLY A 99 -2.65 -10.64 -12.35
N GLY A 100 -1.74 -10.48 -13.32
CA GLY A 100 -1.82 -11.20 -14.60
C GLY A 100 -1.72 -12.73 -14.44
N LEU A 101 -0.89 -13.20 -13.52
CA LEU A 101 -0.83 -14.63 -13.19
C LEU A 101 -2.13 -15.13 -12.54
N ALA A 102 -2.77 -14.33 -11.67
CA ALA A 102 -4.02 -14.69 -11.02
C ALA A 102 -5.16 -14.87 -12.04
N ASP A 103 -5.25 -13.96 -13.01
CA ASP A 103 -6.28 -14.02 -14.05
C ASP A 103 -6.09 -15.22 -14.99
N ARG A 104 -4.84 -15.61 -15.27
CA ARG A 104 -4.51 -16.76 -16.14
C ARG A 104 -4.63 -18.12 -15.45
N PHE A 105 -3.97 -18.29 -14.30
CA PHE A 105 -3.87 -19.59 -13.62
C PHE A 105 -5.07 -19.91 -12.73
N GLY A 106 -5.88 -18.89 -12.42
CA GLY A 106 -7.03 -19.00 -11.54
C GLY A 106 -6.79 -18.31 -10.20
N ARG A 107 -7.76 -17.50 -9.81
CA ARG A 107 -7.68 -16.62 -8.64
C ARG A 107 -7.70 -17.39 -7.32
N LYS A 108 -8.38 -18.54 -7.27
CA LYS A 108 -8.40 -19.39 -6.06
C LYS A 108 -7.05 -20.03 -5.84
N LYS A 109 -6.47 -20.64 -6.88
CA LYS A 109 -5.12 -21.22 -6.82
C LYS A 109 -4.07 -20.19 -6.41
N MET A 110 -4.15 -18.99 -6.98
CA MET A 110 -3.22 -17.91 -6.64
C MET A 110 -3.37 -17.44 -5.18
N LEU A 111 -4.60 -17.36 -4.66
CA LEU A 111 -4.83 -17.10 -3.22
C LEU A 111 -4.21 -18.17 -2.33
N LEU A 112 -4.43 -19.45 -2.63
CA LEU A 112 -3.88 -20.56 -1.82
C LEU A 112 -2.35 -20.62 -1.91
N ALA A 113 -1.77 -20.42 -3.10
CA ALA A 113 -0.33 -20.35 -3.29
C ALA A 113 0.28 -19.16 -2.55
N GLY A 114 -0.35 -17.99 -2.64
CA GLY A 114 0.05 -16.79 -1.89
C GLY A 114 0.00 -17.03 -0.37
N LEU A 115 -1.02 -17.72 0.14
CA LEU A 115 -1.15 -18.04 1.56
C LEU A 115 -0.06 -19.02 2.00
N ALA A 116 0.26 -20.02 1.17
CA ALA A 116 1.35 -20.97 1.44
C ALA A 116 2.72 -20.26 1.49
N VAL A 117 3.01 -19.39 0.51
CA VAL A 117 4.23 -18.58 0.50
C VAL A 117 4.29 -17.67 1.73
N PHE A 118 3.18 -16.98 2.04
CA PHE A 118 3.11 -16.10 3.20
C PHE A 118 3.27 -16.85 4.52
N PHE A 119 2.71 -18.07 4.65
CA PHE A 119 2.87 -18.95 5.80
C PHE A 119 4.33 -19.37 5.98
N LEU A 120 4.95 -19.94 4.95
CA LEU A 120 6.34 -20.42 5.03
C LEU A 120 7.32 -19.27 5.27
N ALA A 121 7.12 -18.13 4.61
CA ALA A 121 7.93 -16.96 4.81
C ALA A 121 7.73 -16.34 6.21
N SER A 122 6.51 -16.40 6.77
CA SER A 122 6.26 -15.98 8.17
C SER A 122 6.98 -16.87 9.17
N LEU A 123 7.01 -18.18 8.94
CA LEU A 123 7.80 -19.12 9.74
C LEU A 123 9.29 -18.77 9.65
N GLY A 124 9.79 -18.51 8.44
CA GLY A 124 11.17 -18.04 8.21
C GLY A 124 11.50 -16.74 8.94
N CYS A 125 10.57 -15.77 8.98
CA CYS A 125 10.76 -14.52 9.73
C CYS A 125 10.81 -14.77 11.25
N GLY A 126 9.93 -15.62 11.79
CA GLY A 126 9.89 -15.94 13.22
C GLY A 126 11.10 -16.74 13.70
N LEU A 127 11.67 -17.58 12.83
CA LEU A 127 12.84 -18.41 13.10
C LEU A 127 14.17 -17.78 12.67
N ALA A 128 14.15 -16.56 12.11
CA ALA A 128 15.34 -15.93 11.55
C ALA A 128 16.46 -15.78 12.62
N PRO A 129 17.67 -16.30 12.38
CA PRO A 129 18.79 -16.17 13.33
C PRO A 129 19.59 -14.87 13.12
N SER A 130 19.38 -14.16 12.01
CA SER A 130 20.06 -12.91 11.68
C SER A 130 19.15 -11.95 10.91
N ALA A 131 19.49 -10.66 10.90
CA ALA A 131 18.77 -9.63 10.15
C ALA A 131 18.74 -9.92 8.63
N SER A 132 19.83 -10.46 8.06
CA SER A 132 19.88 -10.80 6.62
C SER A 132 18.88 -11.89 6.25
N ILE A 133 18.78 -12.95 7.07
CA ILE A 133 17.80 -14.04 6.84
C ILE A 133 16.38 -13.51 7.03
N LEU A 134 16.16 -12.64 8.03
CA LEU A 134 14.88 -11.96 8.21
C LEU A 134 14.50 -11.15 6.97
N ASN A 135 15.43 -10.39 6.39
CA ASN A 135 15.18 -9.58 5.19
C ASN A 135 14.84 -10.44 3.96
N ILE A 136 15.53 -11.57 3.76
CA ILE A 136 15.21 -12.51 2.68
C ILE A 136 13.82 -13.11 2.89
N ALA A 137 13.50 -13.57 4.10
CA ALA A 137 12.18 -14.09 4.43
C ALA A 137 11.09 -13.03 4.22
N ARG A 138 11.34 -11.77 4.59
CA ARG A 138 10.46 -10.63 4.36
C ARG A 138 10.24 -10.36 2.87
N ALA A 139 11.28 -10.43 2.04
CA ALA A 139 11.15 -10.28 0.60
C ALA A 139 10.25 -11.38 0.01
N ILE A 140 10.49 -12.65 0.36
CA ILE A 140 9.64 -13.78 -0.07
C ILE A 140 8.19 -13.58 0.39
N LYS A 141 8.01 -13.10 1.63
CA LYS A 141 6.69 -12.79 2.19
C LYS A 141 5.96 -11.70 1.41
N GLY A 142 6.70 -10.70 0.92
CA GLY A 142 6.19 -9.64 0.03
C GLY A 142 5.64 -10.19 -1.28
N VAL A 143 6.32 -11.17 -1.89
CA VAL A 143 5.82 -11.87 -3.09
C VAL A 143 4.50 -12.58 -2.81
N GLY A 144 4.42 -13.32 -1.70
CA GLY A 144 3.18 -13.97 -1.27
C GLY A 144 2.05 -12.97 -1.04
N ALA A 145 2.33 -11.85 -0.37
CA ALA A 145 1.36 -10.79 -0.16
C ALA A 145 0.85 -10.17 -1.48
N ALA A 146 1.71 -10.00 -2.49
CA ALA A 146 1.31 -9.49 -3.80
C ALA A 146 0.28 -10.42 -4.47
N MET A 147 0.55 -11.73 -4.47
CA MET A 147 -0.37 -12.76 -4.96
C MET A 147 -1.71 -12.73 -4.23
N LEU A 148 -1.67 -12.57 -2.90
CA LEU A 148 -2.86 -12.51 -2.07
C LEU A 148 -3.73 -11.29 -2.39
N LEU A 149 -3.12 -10.11 -2.43
CA LEU A 149 -3.86 -8.86 -2.62
C LEU A 149 -4.52 -8.84 -3.99
N THR A 150 -3.77 -9.08 -5.07
CA THR A 150 -4.32 -8.99 -6.43
C THR A 150 -5.44 -10.02 -6.66
N SER A 151 -5.23 -11.25 -6.20
CA SER A 151 -6.22 -12.32 -6.34
C SER A 151 -7.48 -12.06 -5.50
N ALA A 152 -7.33 -11.56 -4.26
CA ALA A 152 -8.47 -11.22 -3.41
C ALA A 152 -9.32 -10.11 -4.04
N LEU A 153 -8.69 -9.05 -4.55
CA LEU A 153 -9.40 -7.95 -5.22
C LEU A 153 -10.12 -8.45 -6.47
N ALA A 154 -9.49 -9.31 -7.27
CA ALA A 154 -10.07 -9.86 -8.48
C ALA A 154 -11.24 -10.83 -8.18
N VAL A 155 -11.17 -11.60 -7.09
CA VAL A 155 -12.29 -12.42 -6.61
C VAL A 155 -13.47 -11.55 -6.22
N ILE A 156 -13.25 -10.50 -5.41
CA ILE A 156 -14.32 -9.56 -5.01
C ILE A 156 -14.94 -8.90 -6.25
N ALA A 157 -14.12 -8.38 -7.17
CA ALA A 157 -14.58 -7.70 -8.36
C ALA A 157 -15.43 -8.60 -9.29
N ASN A 158 -15.08 -9.88 -9.40
CA ASN A 158 -15.80 -10.82 -10.26
C ASN A 158 -17.07 -11.39 -9.64
N THR A 159 -17.09 -11.57 -8.32
CA THR A 159 -18.29 -12.03 -7.61
C THR A 159 -19.34 -10.93 -7.50
N PHE A 160 -18.95 -9.68 -7.27
CA PHE A 160 -19.87 -8.56 -7.11
C PHE A 160 -19.86 -7.66 -8.35
N ARG A 161 -20.71 -8.00 -9.33
CA ARG A 161 -20.82 -7.28 -10.61
C ARG A 161 -21.81 -6.11 -10.57
N ASP A 162 -22.91 -6.24 -9.82
CA ASP A 162 -23.94 -5.21 -9.71
C ASP A 162 -23.43 -3.95 -8.99
N GLY A 163 -23.68 -2.76 -9.54
CA GLY A 163 -23.14 -1.50 -9.02
C GLY A 163 -23.35 -1.28 -7.51
N ALA A 164 -24.57 -1.50 -7.01
CA ALA A 164 -24.88 -1.34 -5.58
C ALA A 164 -24.22 -2.42 -4.69
N GLN A 165 -24.20 -3.68 -5.16
CA GLN A 165 -23.56 -4.77 -4.41
C GLN A 165 -22.04 -4.63 -4.40
N ARG A 166 -21.45 -4.24 -5.53
CA ARG A 166 -20.03 -3.94 -5.70
C ARG A 166 -19.61 -2.80 -4.77
N ALA A 167 -20.35 -1.68 -4.76
CA ALA A 167 -20.06 -0.57 -3.86
C ALA A 167 -20.08 -0.99 -2.39
N ARG A 168 -21.07 -1.81 -1.97
CA ARG A 168 -21.15 -2.35 -0.61
C ARG A 168 -19.99 -3.30 -0.29
N ALA A 169 -19.59 -4.14 -1.23
CA ALA A 169 -18.47 -5.06 -1.06
C ALA A 169 -17.15 -4.30 -0.86
N TRP A 170 -16.89 -3.29 -1.69
CA TRP A 170 -15.72 -2.42 -1.54
C TRP A 170 -15.74 -1.59 -0.25
N ALA A 171 -16.92 -1.18 0.23
CA ALA A 171 -17.05 -0.51 1.52
C ALA A 171 -16.67 -1.43 2.69
N ILE A 172 -17.13 -2.69 2.68
CA ILE A 172 -16.76 -3.70 3.69
C ILE A 172 -15.27 -3.99 3.64
N TRP A 173 -14.71 -4.20 2.44
CA TRP A 173 -13.28 -4.40 2.25
C TRP A 173 -12.47 -3.21 2.81
N GLY A 174 -12.84 -1.99 2.43
CA GLY A 174 -12.18 -0.77 2.90
C GLY A 174 -12.25 -0.60 4.42
N MET A 175 -13.38 -0.97 5.04
CA MET A 175 -13.53 -0.99 6.49
C MET A 175 -12.58 -1.99 7.15
N CYS A 176 -12.49 -3.22 6.63
CA CYS A 176 -11.54 -4.23 7.13
C CYS A 176 -10.09 -3.74 7.04
N MET A 177 -9.72 -3.09 5.92
CA MET A 177 -8.38 -2.54 5.73
C MET A 177 -8.10 -1.39 6.71
N GLY A 178 -9.03 -0.44 6.86
CA GLY A 178 -8.89 0.68 7.78
C GLY A 178 -8.79 0.23 9.24
N LEU A 179 -9.62 -0.73 9.65
CA LEU A 179 -9.59 -1.30 10.99
C LEU A 179 -8.27 -2.04 11.27
N SER A 180 -7.82 -2.86 10.32
CA SER A 180 -6.53 -3.56 10.42
C SER A 180 -5.37 -2.58 10.57
N THR A 181 -5.34 -1.52 9.75
CA THR A 181 -4.29 -0.49 9.83
C THR A 181 -4.29 0.24 11.18
N THR A 182 -5.49 0.52 11.71
CA THR A 182 -5.69 1.23 12.98
C THR A 182 -5.26 0.40 14.18
N ILE A 183 -5.64 -0.87 14.22
CA ILE A 183 -5.40 -1.75 15.37
C ILE A 183 -3.97 -2.31 15.35
N ALA A 184 -3.31 -2.36 14.20
CA ALA A 184 -1.98 -2.95 14.03
C ALA A 184 -0.94 -2.46 15.05
N PRO A 185 -0.77 -1.15 15.35
CA PRO A 185 0.23 -0.73 16.32
C PRO A 185 -0.06 -1.22 17.74
N LEU A 186 -1.34 -1.30 18.13
CA LEU A 186 -1.75 -1.78 19.44
C LEU A 186 -1.48 -3.28 19.60
N ILE A 187 -1.90 -4.08 18.61
CA ILE A 187 -1.62 -5.53 18.59
C ILE A 187 -0.11 -5.77 18.55
N GLY A 188 0.62 -5.05 17.70
CA GLY A 188 2.06 -5.20 17.58
C GLY A 188 2.80 -4.84 18.86
N GLY A 189 2.40 -3.75 19.52
CA GLY A 189 2.94 -3.35 20.82
C GLY A 189 2.71 -4.41 21.91
N ALA A 190 1.50 -4.94 22.01
CA ALA A 190 1.15 -5.98 22.98
C ALA A 190 1.91 -7.29 22.73
N ILE A 191 1.95 -7.78 21.49
CA ILE A 191 2.67 -9.00 21.12
C ILE A 191 4.16 -8.84 21.41
N THR A 192 4.77 -7.75 20.95
CA THR A 192 6.20 -7.52 21.10
C THR A 192 6.61 -7.36 22.55
N GLN A 193 5.76 -6.78 23.40
CA GLN A 193 6.05 -6.60 24.81
C GLN A 193 5.92 -7.89 25.63
N TRP A 194 4.92 -8.74 25.36
CA TRP A 194 4.65 -9.92 26.18
C TRP A 194 5.24 -11.22 25.64
N PHE A 195 5.19 -11.41 24.32
CA PHE A 195 5.65 -12.64 23.67
C PHE A 195 6.98 -12.45 22.93
N GLY A 196 7.36 -11.20 22.65
CA GLY A 196 8.55 -10.84 21.90
C GLY A 196 8.26 -10.68 20.40
N TRP A 197 9.17 -9.99 19.71
CA TRP A 197 8.96 -9.58 18.32
C TRP A 197 8.77 -10.75 17.35
N ARG A 198 9.35 -11.94 17.63
CA ARG A 198 9.20 -13.11 16.74
C ARG A 198 7.74 -13.54 16.57
N TRP A 199 6.92 -13.36 17.60
CA TRP A 199 5.52 -13.76 17.58
C TRP A 199 4.65 -12.92 16.67
N ILE A 200 5.09 -11.71 16.29
CA ILE A 200 4.37 -10.92 15.28
C ILE A 200 4.34 -11.64 13.93
N PHE A 201 5.36 -12.47 13.66
CA PHE A 201 5.43 -13.27 12.46
C PHE A 201 4.75 -14.63 12.64
N LEU A 202 5.01 -15.31 13.76
CA LEU A 202 4.48 -16.65 14.04
C LEU A 202 2.96 -16.68 14.21
N LEU A 203 2.34 -15.60 14.71
CA LEU A 203 0.89 -15.49 14.83
C LEU A 203 0.17 -15.51 13.46
N ASN A 204 0.88 -15.18 12.38
CA ASN A 204 0.33 -15.31 11.04
C ASN A 204 0.12 -16.77 10.62
N LEU A 205 0.83 -17.74 11.23
CA LEU A 205 0.73 -19.16 10.86
C LEU A 205 -0.69 -19.72 11.08
N PRO A 206 -1.29 -19.64 12.29
CA PRO A 206 -2.66 -20.09 12.49
C PRO A 206 -3.66 -19.28 11.65
N ILE A 207 -3.45 -17.98 11.47
CA ILE A 207 -4.33 -17.14 10.64
C ILE A 207 -4.30 -17.60 9.17
N CYS A 208 -3.12 -17.82 8.60
CA CYS A 208 -2.95 -18.32 7.25
C CYS A 208 -3.60 -19.69 7.06
N ALA A 209 -3.49 -20.60 8.04
CA ALA A 209 -4.12 -21.91 7.98
C ALA A 209 -5.65 -21.81 7.95
N VAL A 210 -6.22 -20.98 8.83
CA VAL A 210 -7.67 -20.70 8.86
C VAL A 210 -8.13 -20.04 7.57
N LEU A 211 -7.40 -19.04 7.07
CA LEU A 211 -7.72 -18.38 5.80
C LEU A 211 -7.60 -19.34 4.62
N ALA A 212 -6.61 -20.25 4.60
CA ALA A 212 -6.47 -21.23 3.54
C ALA A 212 -7.66 -22.18 3.50
N TRP A 213 -8.12 -22.64 4.67
CA TRP A 213 -9.34 -23.41 4.80
C TRP A 213 -10.58 -22.62 4.35
N CYS A 214 -10.71 -21.36 4.76
CA CYS A 214 -11.81 -20.48 4.34
C CYS A 214 -11.80 -20.24 2.83
N VAL A 215 -10.65 -19.99 2.21
CA VAL A 215 -10.49 -19.82 0.76
C VAL A 215 -10.87 -21.11 0.04
N TRP A 216 -10.39 -22.26 0.53
CA TRP A 216 -10.69 -23.55 -0.06
C TRP A 216 -12.19 -23.84 -0.07
N ARG A 217 -12.92 -23.46 1.00
CA ARG A 217 -14.36 -23.69 1.15
C ARG A 217 -15.25 -22.63 0.49
N SER A 218 -14.87 -21.36 0.55
CA SER A 218 -15.74 -20.23 0.15
C SER A 218 -15.55 -19.78 -1.30
N ILE A 219 -14.34 -19.92 -1.84
CA ILE A 219 -13.99 -19.39 -3.16
C ILE A 219 -14.05 -20.52 -4.18
N ARG A 220 -14.85 -20.31 -5.23
CA ARG A 220 -14.85 -21.17 -6.42
C ARG A 220 -13.74 -20.73 -7.36
N GLU A 221 -13.18 -21.67 -8.11
CA GLU A 221 -12.14 -21.32 -9.08
C GLU A 221 -12.74 -20.38 -10.14
N SER A 222 -12.03 -19.29 -10.42
CA SER A 222 -12.40 -18.32 -11.44
C SER A 222 -11.13 -17.83 -12.13
N ARG A 223 -11.18 -17.78 -13.45
CA ARG A 223 -10.12 -17.32 -14.35
C ARG A 223 -10.76 -16.46 -15.42
N ASP A 224 -9.99 -15.55 -16.00
CA ASP A 224 -10.46 -14.77 -17.14
C ASP A 224 -10.30 -15.60 -18.43
N PRO A 225 -11.39 -15.98 -19.12
CA PRO A 225 -11.32 -16.77 -20.36
C PRO A 225 -10.65 -16.01 -21.52
N GLU A 226 -10.67 -14.68 -21.47
CA GLU A 226 -10.08 -13.80 -22.48
C GLU A 226 -8.72 -13.25 -22.05
N ALA A 227 -8.11 -13.81 -20.99
CA ALA A 227 -6.79 -13.40 -20.53
C ALA A 227 -5.76 -13.49 -21.67
N GLY A 228 -5.38 -12.33 -22.20
CA GLY A 228 -4.32 -12.21 -23.20
C GLY A 228 -2.96 -12.67 -22.66
N PRO A 229 -1.93 -12.71 -23.53
CA PRO A 229 -0.58 -13.06 -23.10
C PRO A 229 -0.09 -12.11 -21.99
N ILE A 230 0.47 -12.67 -20.92
CA ILE A 230 1.06 -11.89 -19.82
C ILE A 230 2.21 -11.07 -20.39
N ASP A 231 2.20 -9.76 -20.12
CA ASP A 231 3.35 -8.90 -20.41
C ASP A 231 4.46 -9.16 -19.38
N VAL A 232 5.18 -10.26 -19.59
CA VAL A 232 6.29 -10.69 -18.73
C VAL A 232 7.44 -9.68 -18.80
N ILE A 233 7.68 -9.09 -19.98
CA ILE A 233 8.80 -8.18 -20.20
C ILE A 233 8.54 -6.85 -19.51
N GLY A 234 7.41 -6.21 -19.73
CA GLY A 234 7.11 -4.94 -19.06
C GLY A 234 6.94 -5.13 -17.55
N SER A 235 6.35 -6.24 -17.10
CA SER A 235 6.31 -6.60 -15.68
C SER A 235 7.71 -6.73 -15.07
N ALA A 236 8.65 -7.41 -15.74
CA ALA A 236 10.02 -7.58 -15.27
C ALA A 236 10.79 -6.25 -15.26
N LEU A 237 10.68 -5.45 -16.32
CA LEU A 237 11.32 -4.14 -16.41
C LEU A 237 10.81 -3.20 -15.32
N PHE A 238 9.50 -3.14 -15.12
CA PHE A 238 8.88 -2.31 -14.08
C PHE A 238 9.26 -2.79 -12.67
N GLY A 239 9.18 -4.10 -12.42
CA GLY A 239 9.55 -4.69 -11.13
C GLY A 239 11.02 -4.48 -10.78
N LEU A 240 11.93 -4.67 -11.75
CA LEU A 240 13.36 -4.42 -11.59
C LEU A 240 13.68 -2.94 -11.40
N ALA A 241 13.01 -2.05 -12.14
CA ALA A 241 13.17 -0.61 -11.99
C ALA A 241 12.80 -0.16 -10.57
N LEU A 242 11.64 -0.59 -10.06
CA LEU A 242 11.22 -0.29 -8.69
C LEU A 242 12.20 -0.85 -7.66
N ALA A 243 12.65 -2.09 -7.82
CA ALA A 243 13.60 -2.72 -6.91
C ALA A 243 14.95 -1.96 -6.88
N LEU A 244 15.49 -1.60 -8.04
CA LEU A 244 16.73 -0.82 -8.16
C LEU A 244 16.58 0.60 -7.62
N GLY A 245 15.47 1.28 -7.91
CA GLY A 245 15.21 2.63 -7.43
C GLY A 245 15.11 2.69 -5.91
N ILE A 246 14.40 1.73 -5.32
CA ILE A 246 14.30 1.62 -3.86
C ILE A 246 15.66 1.24 -3.25
N TRP A 247 16.36 0.26 -3.84
CA TRP A 247 17.68 -0.13 -3.35
C TRP A 247 18.66 1.04 -3.40
N ALA A 248 18.63 1.84 -4.47
CA ALA A 248 19.44 3.05 -4.59
C ALA A 248 19.15 4.03 -3.43
N LEU A 249 17.86 4.25 -3.11
CA LEU A 249 17.45 5.13 -2.02
C LEU A 249 17.95 4.64 -0.67
N ILE A 250 17.78 3.37 -0.34
CA ILE A 250 18.19 2.84 0.96
C ILE A 250 19.72 2.84 1.08
N ALA A 251 20.41 2.41 0.02
CA ALA A 251 21.87 2.38 0.00
C ALA A 251 22.51 3.77 0.04
N THR A 252 21.75 4.85 -0.20
CA THR A 252 22.29 6.21 0.02
C THR A 252 22.73 6.46 1.46
N GLN A 253 22.14 5.76 2.43
CA GLN A 253 22.50 5.91 3.84
C GLN A 253 23.89 5.31 4.15
N SER A 254 24.26 4.20 3.50
CA SER A 254 25.57 3.54 3.70
C SER A 254 26.62 4.09 2.73
N ASP A 255 26.28 4.19 1.45
CA ASP A 255 27.23 4.47 0.37
C ASP A 255 27.34 5.99 0.12
N GLY A 256 26.38 6.78 0.61
CA GLY A 256 26.29 8.21 0.37
C GLY A 256 25.66 8.56 -0.99
N TRP A 257 25.16 9.80 -1.09
CA TRP A 257 24.52 10.32 -2.29
C TRP A 257 25.48 10.47 -3.48
N HIS A 258 26.76 10.75 -3.22
CA HIS A 258 27.76 11.00 -4.25
C HIS A 258 28.52 9.74 -4.70
N SER A 259 28.24 8.57 -4.12
CA SER A 259 28.88 7.32 -4.52
C SER A 259 28.54 6.97 -5.97
N TRP A 260 29.53 6.45 -6.68
CA TRP A 260 29.37 5.95 -8.04
C TRP A 260 28.36 4.80 -8.10
N MET A 261 28.30 3.94 -7.07
CA MET A 261 27.32 2.84 -6.97
C MET A 261 25.89 3.39 -6.84
N THR A 262 25.68 4.38 -5.97
CA THR A 262 24.37 5.03 -5.80
C THR A 262 23.87 5.64 -7.11
N ARG A 263 24.73 6.42 -7.79
CA ARG A 263 24.40 7.02 -9.09
C ARG A 263 24.15 5.96 -10.17
N GLY A 264 24.94 4.89 -10.18
CA GLY A 264 24.76 3.75 -11.08
C GLY A 264 23.40 3.07 -10.91
N ARG A 265 22.97 2.82 -9.67
CA ARG A 265 21.65 2.23 -9.37
C ARG A 265 20.51 3.15 -9.81
N PHE A 266 20.61 4.46 -9.57
CA PHE A 266 19.62 5.42 -10.05
C PHE A 266 19.57 5.49 -11.58
N ALA A 267 20.73 5.54 -12.25
CA ALA A 267 20.80 5.54 -13.70
C ALA A 267 20.19 4.26 -14.30
N ALA A 268 20.47 3.09 -13.70
CA ALA A 268 19.88 1.82 -14.10
C ALA A 268 18.35 1.80 -13.89
N CYS A 269 17.85 2.33 -12.78
CA CYS A 269 16.41 2.48 -12.54
C CYS A 269 15.75 3.33 -13.64
N VAL A 270 16.31 4.50 -13.95
CA VAL A 270 15.81 5.38 -15.01
C VAL A 270 15.85 4.68 -16.36
N ALA A 271 16.95 3.99 -16.69
CA ALA A 271 17.08 3.24 -17.94
C ALA A 271 16.01 2.13 -18.07
N LEU A 272 15.75 1.39 -16.99
CA LEU A 272 14.72 0.35 -16.97
C LEU A 272 13.29 0.92 -17.08
N LEU A 273 13.01 2.08 -16.45
CA LEU A 273 11.73 2.76 -16.62
C LEU A 273 11.53 3.25 -18.05
N LEU A 274 12.58 3.81 -18.68
CA LEU A 274 12.52 4.22 -20.08
C LEU A 274 12.32 3.02 -21.02
N ALA A 275 13.01 1.91 -20.76
CA ALA A 275 12.82 0.66 -21.49
C ALA A 275 11.39 0.12 -21.30
N PHE A 276 10.86 0.16 -20.08
CA PHE A 276 9.47 -0.21 -19.79
C PHE A 276 8.49 0.64 -20.62
N ILE A 277 8.62 1.97 -20.59
CA ILE A 277 7.76 2.88 -21.36
C ILE A 277 7.84 2.57 -22.86
N GLN A 278 9.03 2.25 -23.39
CA GLN A 278 9.20 1.92 -24.81
C GLN A 278 8.53 0.59 -25.19
N VAL A 279 8.66 -0.43 -24.34
CA VAL A 279 7.98 -1.72 -24.52
C VAL A 279 6.46 -1.54 -24.49
N GLU A 280 5.96 -0.76 -23.54
CA GLU A 280 4.52 -0.52 -23.36
C GLU A 280 3.89 0.29 -24.49
N ARG A 281 4.68 1.15 -25.15
CA ARG A 281 4.24 1.88 -26.33
C ARG A 281 4.14 1.00 -27.58
N THR A 282 4.89 -0.10 -27.63
CA THR A 282 5.03 -0.92 -28.84
C THR A 282 4.21 -2.22 -28.78
N ARG A 283 3.80 -2.65 -27.58
CA ARG A 283 3.02 -3.89 -27.37
C ARG A 283 1.52 -3.66 -27.51
N HIS A 284 0.85 -4.56 -28.24
CA HIS A 284 -0.61 -4.59 -28.37
C HIS A 284 -1.36 -4.93 -27.07
N HIS A 285 -0.71 -5.63 -26.14
CA HIS A 285 -1.26 -6.05 -24.84
C HIS A 285 -0.50 -5.37 -23.69
N ALA A 286 -0.43 -4.04 -23.74
CA ALA A 286 0.19 -3.25 -22.69
C ALA A 286 -0.56 -3.40 -21.36
N MET A 287 0.20 -3.64 -20.29
CA MET A 287 -0.24 -3.69 -18.90
C MET A 287 -0.77 -2.33 -18.42
N ILE A 288 -0.14 -1.23 -18.87
CA ILE A 288 -0.55 0.14 -18.51
C ILE A 288 -0.85 0.93 -19.77
N GLU A 289 -2.06 1.49 -19.83
CA GLU A 289 -2.42 2.43 -20.88
C GLU A 289 -1.82 3.81 -20.60
N LEU A 290 -0.66 4.09 -21.20
CA LEU A 290 0.08 5.34 -21.01
C LEU A 290 -0.69 6.59 -21.46
N SER A 291 -1.74 6.45 -22.29
CA SER A 291 -2.58 7.56 -22.73
C SER A 291 -3.32 8.23 -21.56
N LEU A 292 -3.61 7.49 -20.48
CA LEU A 292 -4.27 8.01 -19.27
C LEU A 292 -3.44 9.10 -18.58
N PHE A 293 -2.11 8.98 -18.60
CA PHE A 293 -1.22 10.00 -18.01
C PHE A 293 -1.18 11.31 -18.79
N ARG A 294 -1.82 11.38 -19.97
CA ARG A 294 -2.04 12.65 -20.68
C ARG A 294 -3.20 13.45 -20.08
N GLN A 295 -4.06 12.82 -19.28
CA GLN A 295 -5.21 13.47 -18.66
C GLN A 295 -4.80 14.12 -17.32
N PRO A 296 -4.87 15.46 -17.17
CA PRO A 296 -4.41 16.12 -15.95
C PRO A 296 -5.16 15.67 -14.69
N ARG A 297 -6.44 15.31 -14.81
CA ARG A 297 -7.26 14.80 -13.69
C ARG A 297 -6.76 13.45 -13.18
N PHE A 298 -6.38 12.56 -14.09
CA PHE A 298 -5.83 11.25 -13.74
C PHE A 298 -4.47 11.41 -13.05
N VAL A 299 -3.58 12.25 -13.63
CA VAL A 299 -2.28 12.57 -13.02
C VAL A 299 -2.44 13.18 -11.63
N ALA A 300 -3.38 14.12 -11.45
CA ALA A 300 -3.68 14.70 -10.15
C ALA A 300 -4.14 13.66 -9.13
N ALA A 301 -4.98 12.70 -9.52
CA ALA A 301 -5.43 11.62 -8.64
C ALA A 301 -4.29 10.66 -8.23
N VAL A 302 -3.43 10.27 -9.19
CA VAL A 302 -2.23 9.45 -8.93
C VAL A 302 -1.25 10.20 -8.02
N LEU A 303 -1.00 11.48 -8.28
CA LEU A 303 -0.14 12.33 -7.47
C LEU A 303 -0.69 12.52 -6.05
N ALA A 304 -2.01 12.63 -5.90
CA ALA A 304 -2.65 12.69 -4.59
C ALA A 304 -2.51 11.37 -3.81
N MET A 305 -2.64 10.21 -4.48
CA MET A 305 -2.37 8.91 -3.87
C MET A 305 -0.91 8.80 -3.41
N PHE A 306 0.04 9.26 -4.23
CA PHE A 306 1.45 9.33 -3.87
C PHE A 306 1.66 10.20 -2.63
N GLY A 307 1.13 11.43 -2.61
CA GLY A 307 1.28 12.35 -1.48
C GLY A 307 0.65 11.83 -0.19
N TYR A 308 -0.55 11.24 -0.28
CA TYR A 308 -1.20 10.59 0.86
C TYR A 308 -0.32 9.48 1.45
N ALA A 309 0.18 8.60 0.60
CA ALA A 309 1.00 7.47 1.01
C ALA A 309 2.37 7.91 1.57
N ALA A 310 3.03 8.86 0.90
CA ALA A 310 4.32 9.42 1.26
C ALA A 310 4.31 10.21 2.58
N CYS A 311 3.26 10.99 2.82
CA CYS A 311 3.25 11.98 3.90
C CYS A 311 2.42 11.56 5.11
N ALA A 312 1.39 10.72 4.93
CA ALA A 312 0.56 10.25 6.05
C ALA A 312 0.82 8.78 6.40
N GLN A 313 0.81 7.86 5.44
CA GLN A 313 0.99 6.44 5.76
C GLN A 313 2.37 6.10 6.29
N VAL A 314 3.43 6.73 5.77
CA VAL A 314 4.78 6.54 6.32
C VAL A 314 4.85 6.92 7.80
N MET A 315 4.02 7.86 8.27
CA MET A 315 3.98 8.20 9.69
C MET A 315 3.51 7.04 10.56
N MET A 316 2.70 6.11 10.06
CA MET A 316 2.37 4.89 10.82
C MET A 316 3.60 4.02 11.11
N THR A 317 4.64 4.11 10.28
CA THR A 317 5.93 3.44 10.50
C THR A 317 6.82 4.20 11.47
N PHE A 318 6.87 5.52 11.34
CA PHE A 318 7.84 6.39 12.03
C PHE A 318 7.38 6.83 13.43
N LEU A 319 6.08 6.99 13.63
CA LEU A 319 5.50 7.49 14.88
C LEU A 319 5.66 6.55 16.08
N PRO A 320 5.50 5.22 15.96
CA PRO A 320 5.82 4.32 17.07
C PRO A 320 7.30 4.40 17.46
N LEU A 321 8.19 4.59 16.48
CA LEU A 321 9.63 4.75 16.74
C LEU A 321 9.90 6.05 17.52
N PHE A 322 9.25 7.15 17.15
CA PHE A 322 9.35 8.41 17.88
C PHE A 322 8.81 8.34 19.31
N LEU A 323 7.64 7.75 19.50
CA LEU A 323 7.05 7.56 20.83
C LEU A 323 7.92 6.65 21.72
N GLN A 324 8.58 5.64 21.17
CA GLN A 324 9.50 4.80 21.94
C GLN A 324 10.84 5.49 22.20
N ASN A 325 11.45 6.11 21.20
CA ASN A 325 12.82 6.64 21.28
C ASN A 325 12.88 8.03 21.93
N ALA A 326 11.98 8.95 21.58
CA ALA A 326 11.98 10.31 22.13
C ALA A 326 11.26 10.38 23.48
N PHE A 327 10.09 9.76 23.60
CA PHE A 327 9.29 9.77 24.85
C PHE A 327 9.64 8.63 25.82
N GLY A 328 10.44 7.64 25.40
CA GLY A 328 10.82 6.51 26.24
C GLY A 328 9.65 5.56 26.56
N LEU A 329 8.57 5.59 25.75
CA LEU A 329 7.40 4.75 25.97
C LEU A 329 7.72 3.28 25.66
N SER A 330 7.03 2.36 26.35
CA SER A 330 7.03 0.95 25.98
C SER A 330 6.32 0.72 24.65
N ALA A 331 6.53 -0.46 24.04
CA ALA A 331 5.91 -0.79 22.74
C ALA A 331 4.37 -0.72 22.81
N ILE A 332 3.73 -1.21 23.88
CA ILE A 332 2.28 -1.10 24.05
C ILE A 332 1.83 0.34 24.27
N ALA A 333 2.59 1.13 25.05
CA ALA A 333 2.26 2.53 25.33
C ALA A 333 2.40 3.39 24.07
N ALA A 334 3.40 3.12 23.22
CA ALA A 334 3.52 3.75 21.91
C ALA A 334 2.35 3.36 20.98
N GLY A 335 1.93 2.09 20.97
CA GLY A 335 0.74 1.65 20.24
C GLY A 335 -0.54 2.35 20.70
N MET A 336 -0.75 2.49 22.01
CA MET A 336 -1.86 3.27 22.57
C MET A 336 -1.73 4.78 22.28
N GLY A 337 -0.49 5.30 22.28
CA GLY A 337 -0.19 6.68 21.92
C GLY A 337 -0.55 7.03 20.48
N MET A 338 -0.75 6.04 19.60
CA MET A 338 -1.19 6.23 18.23
C MET A 338 -2.71 6.32 18.05
N LEU A 339 -3.50 6.13 19.12
CA LEU A 339 -4.95 6.21 19.06
C LEU A 339 -5.49 7.51 18.46
N PRO A 340 -4.96 8.72 18.75
CA PRO A 340 -5.44 9.96 18.13
C PRO A 340 -5.38 9.94 16.60
N PHE A 341 -4.27 9.45 16.03
CA PHE A 341 -4.12 9.27 14.58
C PHE A 341 -5.10 8.24 14.04
N ALA A 342 -5.21 7.11 14.73
CA ALA A 342 -5.97 5.96 14.29
C ALA A 342 -7.50 6.22 14.31
N LEU A 343 -8.00 6.84 15.39
CA LEU A 343 -9.39 7.27 15.51
C LEU A 343 -9.76 8.31 14.45
N ALA A 344 -8.89 9.30 14.22
CA ALA A 344 -9.09 10.30 13.19
C ALA A 344 -9.13 9.67 11.78
N MET A 345 -8.29 8.66 11.52
CA MET A 345 -8.33 7.89 10.28
C MET A 345 -9.62 7.08 10.09
N ILE A 346 -10.25 6.59 11.16
CA ILE A 346 -11.54 5.88 11.10
C ILE A 346 -12.69 6.84 10.81
N VAL A 347 -12.68 8.02 11.41
CA VAL A 347 -13.75 9.03 11.25
C VAL A 347 -13.63 9.78 9.92
N GLY A 348 -12.40 9.96 9.42
CA GLY A 348 -12.11 10.73 8.21
C GLY A 348 -12.91 10.34 6.95
N PRO A 349 -13.11 9.06 6.60
CA PRO A 349 -13.93 8.67 5.45
C PRO A 349 -15.38 9.17 5.52
N SER A 350 -15.98 9.21 6.71
CA SER A 350 -17.34 9.74 6.89
C SER A 350 -17.39 11.25 6.67
N ILE A 351 -16.35 11.96 7.12
CA ILE A 351 -16.16 13.40 6.85
C ILE A 351 -15.96 13.62 5.34
N GLY A 352 -15.11 12.81 4.70
CA GLY A 352 -14.86 12.88 3.25
C GLY A 352 -16.14 12.66 2.43
N ALA A 353 -16.96 11.68 2.82
CA ALA A 353 -18.25 11.45 2.18
C ALA A 353 -19.19 12.66 2.30
N MET A 354 -19.28 13.28 3.47
CA MET A 354 -20.06 14.51 3.67
C MET A 354 -19.54 15.65 2.79
N LEU A 355 -18.23 15.92 2.83
CA LEU A 355 -17.61 16.99 2.05
C LEU A 355 -17.71 16.75 0.54
N SER A 356 -17.77 15.49 0.09
CA SER A 356 -17.89 15.15 -1.33
C SER A 356 -19.20 15.59 -1.98
N THR A 357 -20.22 15.88 -1.18
CA THR A 357 -21.47 16.47 -1.66
C THR A 357 -21.37 17.97 -1.97
N ARG A 358 -20.34 18.65 -1.43
CA ARG A 358 -20.18 20.11 -1.53
C ARG A 358 -18.94 20.53 -2.32
N PHE A 359 -17.91 19.70 -2.35
CA PHE A 359 -16.63 20.01 -2.97
C PHE A 359 -16.35 19.08 -4.15
N SER A 360 -15.67 19.60 -5.16
CA SER A 360 -15.18 18.78 -6.27
C SER A 360 -14.15 17.76 -5.79
N SER A 361 -14.04 16.63 -6.48
CA SER A 361 -13.06 15.58 -6.13
C SER A 361 -11.64 16.14 -6.01
N ALA A 362 -11.21 17.05 -6.90
CA ALA A 362 -9.89 17.64 -6.82
C ALA A 362 -9.71 18.56 -5.60
N ALA A 363 -10.74 19.34 -5.24
CA ALA A 363 -10.72 20.16 -4.04
C ALA A 363 -10.58 19.30 -2.79
N LEU A 364 -11.30 18.18 -2.70
CA LEU A 364 -11.17 17.23 -1.58
C LEU A 364 -9.75 16.67 -1.46
N LEU A 365 -9.14 16.27 -2.59
CA LEU A 365 -7.78 15.74 -2.59
C LEU A 365 -6.76 16.78 -2.12
N SER A 366 -6.85 18.01 -2.62
CA SER A 366 -5.97 19.11 -2.18
C SER A 366 -6.20 19.50 -0.73
N ILE A 367 -7.45 19.57 -0.26
CA ILE A 367 -7.77 19.87 1.15
C ILE A 367 -7.24 18.77 2.06
N GLY A 368 -7.47 17.50 1.73
CA GLY A 368 -6.98 16.37 2.53
C GLY A 368 -5.45 16.37 2.66
N LEU A 369 -4.73 16.65 1.56
CA LEU A 369 -3.27 16.79 1.59
C LEU A 369 -2.82 18.03 2.40
N SER A 370 -3.58 19.12 2.30
CA SER A 370 -3.36 20.33 3.09
C SER A 370 -3.46 20.07 4.59
N VAL A 371 -4.48 19.32 5.00
CA VAL A 371 -4.69 18.90 6.38
C VAL A 371 -3.56 17.96 6.85
N ILE A 372 -3.14 17.00 6.03
CA ILE A 372 -2.01 16.12 6.33
C ILE A 372 -0.73 16.93 6.59
N GLY A 373 -0.40 17.86 5.69
CA GLY A 373 0.83 18.61 5.86
C GLY A 373 0.78 19.62 7.00
N LEU A 374 -0.37 20.23 7.27
CA LEU A 374 -0.57 21.03 8.49
C LEU A 374 -0.38 20.19 9.75
N GLY A 375 -0.97 19.00 9.82
CA GLY A 375 -0.79 18.09 10.96
C GLY A 375 0.67 17.68 11.15
N ASN A 376 1.38 17.38 10.05
CA ASN A 376 2.80 17.06 10.10
C ASN A 376 3.66 18.26 10.54
N LEU A 377 3.39 19.46 10.04
CA LEU A 377 4.10 20.69 10.45
C LEU A 377 3.83 21.05 11.92
N LEU A 378 2.59 20.91 12.38
CA LEU A 378 2.23 21.08 13.79
C LEU A 378 2.99 20.09 14.66
N THR A 379 2.99 18.81 14.28
CA THR A 379 3.72 17.77 15.01
C THR A 379 5.23 18.04 14.99
N ALA A 380 5.78 18.53 13.87
CA ALA A 380 7.18 18.90 13.76
C ALA A 380 7.56 20.02 14.73
N PHE A 381 6.70 21.04 14.85
CA PHE A 381 6.94 22.20 15.71
C PHE A 381 7.02 21.79 17.19
N VAL A 382 6.15 20.89 17.64
CA VAL A 382 6.05 20.48 19.06
C VAL A 382 6.85 19.24 19.42
N ALA A 383 7.49 18.58 18.44
CA ALA A 383 8.22 17.33 18.65
C ALA A 383 9.38 17.47 19.65
N GLY A 384 9.95 18.67 19.80
CA GLY A 384 11.05 18.95 20.74
C GLY A 384 10.60 19.15 22.20
N ASP A 385 9.32 19.44 22.45
CA ASP A 385 8.87 19.98 23.75
C ASP A 385 8.47 18.90 24.77
N ALA A 386 8.64 17.61 24.46
CA ALA A 386 8.29 16.46 25.32
C ALA A 386 6.83 16.42 25.85
N HIS A 387 5.91 17.24 25.30
CA HIS A 387 4.50 17.25 25.66
C HIS A 387 3.68 16.38 24.72
N TYR A 388 3.36 15.16 25.14
CA TYR A 388 2.62 14.18 24.33
C TYR A 388 1.30 14.73 23.78
N TRP A 389 0.57 15.55 24.56
CA TRP A 389 -0.74 16.05 24.15
C TRP A 389 -0.70 16.96 22.92
N LEU A 390 0.37 17.75 22.77
CA LEU A 390 0.57 18.59 21.59
C LEU A 390 0.86 17.73 20.34
N VAL A 391 1.69 16.71 20.50
CA VAL A 391 1.97 15.71 19.44
C VAL A 391 0.67 14.99 19.07
N ALA A 392 -0.15 14.59 20.04
CA ALA A 392 -1.42 13.92 19.82
C ALA A 392 -2.41 14.76 19.00
N ILE A 393 -2.44 16.08 19.18
CA ILE A 393 -3.25 16.99 18.36
C ILE A 393 -2.75 16.98 16.91
N GLY A 394 -1.44 17.15 16.69
CA GLY A 394 -0.86 17.09 15.36
C GLY A 394 -1.13 15.76 14.65
N MET A 395 -1.00 14.65 15.38
CA MET A 395 -1.35 13.30 14.93
C MET A 395 -2.82 13.15 14.55
N ALA A 396 -3.73 13.70 15.35
CA ALA A 396 -5.16 13.69 15.03
C ALA A 396 -5.46 14.50 13.76
N VAL A 397 -4.84 15.66 13.59
CA VAL A 397 -4.97 16.47 12.37
C VAL A 397 -4.46 15.70 11.15
N THR A 398 -3.26 15.12 11.21
CA THR A 398 -2.75 14.27 10.12
C THR A 398 -3.68 13.09 9.84
N GLY A 399 -4.18 12.43 10.88
CA GLY A 399 -5.11 11.30 10.79
C GLY A 399 -6.44 11.67 10.13
N CYS A 400 -6.98 12.86 10.38
CA CYS A 400 -8.20 13.35 9.75
C CYS A 400 -8.02 13.48 8.23
N GLY A 401 -6.95 14.16 7.79
CA GLY A 401 -6.64 14.29 6.36
C GLY A 401 -6.35 12.93 5.72
N ALA A 402 -5.63 12.06 6.42
CA ALA A 402 -5.35 10.69 5.98
C ALA A 402 -6.62 9.85 5.81
N GLY A 403 -7.58 9.96 6.73
CA GLY A 403 -8.84 9.25 6.68
C GLY A 403 -9.71 9.68 5.50
N VAL A 404 -9.79 11.00 5.23
CA VAL A 404 -10.48 11.53 4.05
C VAL A 404 -9.85 10.97 2.76
N LEU A 405 -8.52 11.01 2.65
CA LEU A 405 -7.84 10.58 1.42
C LEU A 405 -7.81 9.07 1.19
N ASN A 406 -7.84 8.24 2.23
CA ASN A 406 -7.68 6.77 2.13
C ASN A 406 -8.68 6.13 1.15
N GLY A 407 -9.90 6.66 1.07
CA GLY A 407 -10.92 6.19 0.11
C GLY A 407 -11.01 7.05 -1.16
N ASP A 408 -10.88 8.37 -1.03
CA ASP A 408 -11.20 9.28 -2.14
C ASP A 408 -10.11 9.34 -3.22
N THR A 409 -8.84 9.09 -2.86
CA THR A 409 -7.74 8.96 -3.84
C THR A 409 -7.97 7.78 -4.78
N GLN A 410 -8.35 6.61 -4.26
CA GLN A 410 -8.64 5.44 -5.07
C GLN A 410 -9.87 5.65 -5.95
N LYS A 411 -10.95 6.26 -5.41
CA LYS A 411 -12.14 6.62 -6.20
C LYS A 411 -11.80 7.57 -7.34
N ALA A 412 -10.97 8.58 -7.09
CA ALA A 412 -10.58 9.57 -8.10
C ALA A 412 -9.77 8.93 -9.24
N ILE A 413 -8.88 7.98 -8.93
CA ILE A 413 -8.14 7.22 -9.95
C ILE A 413 -9.10 6.36 -10.77
N MET A 414 -10.01 5.63 -10.12
CA MET A 414 -10.99 4.78 -10.81
C MET A 414 -11.97 5.58 -11.68
N ALA A 415 -12.36 6.78 -11.26
CA ALA A 415 -13.27 7.64 -12.02
C ALA A 415 -12.65 8.20 -13.32
N GLY A 416 -11.31 8.18 -13.44
CA GLY A 416 -10.60 8.63 -14.64
C GLY A 416 -10.46 7.55 -15.72
N VAL A 417 -11.00 6.34 -15.51
CA VAL A 417 -10.77 5.19 -16.38
C VAL A 417 -12.11 4.53 -16.76
N PRO A 418 -12.29 4.05 -18.02
CA PRO A 418 -13.47 3.30 -18.42
C PRO A 418 -13.76 2.07 -17.54
N ALA A 419 -15.05 1.70 -17.41
CA ALA A 419 -15.50 0.64 -16.49
C ALA A 419 -14.81 -0.72 -16.74
N ASN A 420 -14.52 -1.03 -18.01
CA ASN A 420 -13.83 -2.25 -18.44
C ASN A 420 -12.32 -2.27 -18.09
N ARG A 421 -11.75 -1.15 -17.62
CA ARG A 421 -10.32 -1.02 -17.26
C ARG A 421 -10.09 -0.68 -15.78
N THR A 422 -11.11 -0.86 -14.94
CA THR A 422 -11.03 -0.56 -13.49
C THR A 422 -9.99 -1.41 -12.75
N GLY A 423 -9.66 -2.62 -13.24
CA GLY A 423 -8.59 -3.45 -12.70
C GLY A 423 -7.20 -2.80 -12.84
N MET A 424 -6.89 -2.25 -14.01
CA MET A 424 -5.63 -1.53 -14.27
C MET A 424 -5.53 -0.26 -13.40
N ALA A 425 -6.62 0.50 -13.29
CA ALA A 425 -6.68 1.69 -12.41
C ALA A 425 -6.40 1.34 -10.93
N SER A 426 -6.97 0.23 -10.43
CA SER A 426 -6.71 -0.27 -9.07
C SER A 426 -5.27 -0.74 -8.89
N GLY A 427 -4.68 -1.36 -9.91
CA GLY A 427 -3.26 -1.74 -9.94
C GLY A 427 -2.35 -0.52 -9.82
N ILE A 428 -2.55 0.49 -10.67
CA ILE A 428 -1.81 1.77 -10.62
C ILE A 428 -1.94 2.42 -9.24
N SER A 429 -3.16 2.51 -8.71
CA SER A 429 -3.45 3.08 -7.38
C SER A 429 -2.65 2.38 -6.28
N THR A 430 -2.67 1.05 -6.26
CA THR A 430 -2.02 0.26 -5.20
C THR A 430 -0.50 0.33 -5.33
N THR A 431 0.04 0.20 -6.53
CA THR A 431 1.48 0.31 -6.78
C THR A 431 1.99 1.70 -6.44
N THR A 432 1.27 2.75 -6.84
CA THR A 432 1.62 4.13 -6.47
C THR A 432 1.69 4.29 -4.96
N ARG A 433 0.68 3.77 -4.24
CA ARG A 433 0.62 3.82 -2.77
C ARG A 433 1.83 3.16 -2.13
N PHE A 434 2.16 1.93 -2.50
CA PHE A 434 3.25 1.20 -1.86
C PHE A 434 4.63 1.69 -2.29
N THR A 435 4.83 2.05 -3.56
CA THR A 435 6.06 2.71 -4.01
C THR A 435 6.30 4.02 -3.25
N ALA A 436 5.26 4.83 -3.06
CA ALA A 436 5.35 6.08 -2.30
C ALA A 436 5.75 5.85 -0.83
N ILE A 437 5.17 4.83 -0.17
CA ILE A 437 5.52 4.45 1.20
C ILE A 437 7.01 4.11 1.27
N VAL A 438 7.50 3.24 0.40
CA VAL A 438 8.89 2.77 0.47
C VAL A 438 9.89 3.86 0.15
N THR A 439 9.65 4.61 -0.92
CA THR A 439 10.50 5.75 -1.28
C THR A 439 10.57 6.76 -0.13
N SER A 440 9.45 7.03 0.53
CA SER A 440 9.39 8.01 1.61
C SER A 440 9.97 7.48 2.92
N VAL A 441 9.90 6.18 3.20
CA VAL A 441 10.63 5.55 4.32
C VAL A 441 12.14 5.79 4.16
N GLY A 442 12.67 5.55 2.95
CA GLY A 442 14.09 5.81 2.62
C GLY A 442 14.50 7.27 2.79
N VAL A 443 13.74 8.19 2.17
CA VAL A 443 14.06 9.62 2.18
C VAL A 443 13.90 10.23 3.57
N LEU A 444 12.76 9.98 4.24
CA LEU A 444 12.50 10.54 5.56
C LEU A 444 13.37 9.87 6.64
N GLY A 445 13.71 8.60 6.48
CA GLY A 445 14.70 7.90 7.31
C GLY A 445 16.09 8.52 7.21
N ALA A 446 16.55 8.84 5.99
CA ALA A 446 17.82 9.52 5.79
C ALA A 446 17.83 10.94 6.38
N VAL A 447 16.73 11.69 6.25
CA VAL A 447 16.57 13.02 6.87
C VAL A 447 16.62 12.89 8.40
N LEU A 448 15.87 11.94 8.97
CA LEU A 448 15.87 11.65 10.40
C LEU A 448 17.29 11.34 10.90
N ALA A 449 18.00 10.45 10.22
CA ALA A 449 19.36 10.04 10.58
C ALA A 449 20.36 11.22 10.54
N ALA A 450 20.43 11.93 9.41
CA ALA A 450 21.36 13.04 9.22
C ALA A 450 21.11 14.19 10.22
N ARG A 451 19.84 14.51 10.48
CA ARG A 451 19.46 15.61 11.38
C ARG A 451 19.63 15.24 12.85
N THR A 452 19.40 13.97 13.21
CA THR A 452 19.73 13.45 14.55
C THR A 452 21.24 13.53 14.80
N GLN A 453 22.05 13.13 13.83
CA GLN A 453 23.51 13.20 13.94
C GLN A 453 24.00 14.64 14.11
N SER A 454 23.49 15.55 13.30
CA SER A 454 23.83 16.98 13.40
C SER A 454 23.40 17.57 14.74
N ALA A 455 22.18 17.30 15.21
CA ALA A 455 21.68 17.78 16.48
C ALA A 455 22.48 17.21 17.67
N LEU A 456 22.91 15.95 17.60
CA LEU A 456 23.72 15.34 18.64
C LEU A 456 25.09 16.01 18.75
N GLY A 457 25.72 16.33 17.61
CA GLY A 457 26.98 17.08 17.57
C GLY A 457 26.85 18.45 18.24
N VAL A 458 25.73 19.16 18.02
CA VAL A 458 25.45 20.45 18.66
C VAL A 458 25.20 20.29 20.17
N ASN A 459 24.40 19.32 20.60
CA ASN A 459 24.10 19.08 22.02
C ASN A 459 25.32 18.65 22.85
N LEU A 460 26.32 18.07 22.19
CA LEU A 460 27.59 17.66 22.80
C LEU A 460 28.73 18.66 22.57
N ALA A 461 28.47 19.77 21.87
CA ALA A 461 29.44 20.85 21.73
C ALA A 461 29.85 21.37 23.12
N GLY A 462 31.16 21.39 23.40
CA GLY A 462 31.71 21.74 24.71
C GLY A 462 31.75 20.60 25.74
N LYS A 463 31.38 19.37 25.36
CA LYS A 463 31.44 18.18 26.23
C LYS A 463 32.34 17.08 25.63
N PRO A 464 33.66 17.30 25.52
CA PRO A 464 34.57 16.43 24.77
C PRO A 464 34.63 14.99 25.29
N ALA A 465 34.50 14.79 26.62
CA ALA A 465 34.50 13.46 27.23
C ALA A 465 33.25 12.61 26.86
N ALA A 466 32.11 13.25 26.59
CA ALA A 466 30.91 12.57 26.10
C ALA A 466 30.95 12.40 24.57
N ALA A 467 31.46 13.41 23.87
CA ALA A 467 31.60 13.39 22.41
C ALA A 467 32.57 12.31 21.91
N SER A 468 33.61 11.98 22.67
CA SER A 468 34.57 10.91 22.32
C SER A 468 33.95 9.51 22.28
N HIS A 469 32.76 9.32 22.85
CA HIS A 469 32.02 8.06 22.85
C HIS A 469 30.96 7.99 21.75
N VAL A 470 30.81 9.04 20.95
CA VAL A 470 29.85 9.10 19.84
C VAL A 470 30.55 8.73 18.54
N ASP A 471 30.40 7.47 18.14
CA ASP A 471 30.84 6.94 16.85
C ASP A 471 29.65 6.56 15.95
N GLY A 472 29.95 6.03 14.76
CA GLY A 472 28.91 5.57 13.83
C GLY A 472 28.03 4.47 14.41
N ASN A 473 28.58 3.58 15.25
CA ASN A 473 27.83 2.51 15.90
C ASN A 473 26.87 3.04 16.95
N PHE A 474 27.29 4.01 17.77
CA PHE A 474 26.44 4.70 18.72
C PHE A 474 25.25 5.35 18.02
N MET A 475 25.51 6.11 16.95
CA MET A 475 24.45 6.77 16.17
C MET A 475 23.46 5.76 15.59
N SER A 476 23.98 4.68 15.01
CA SER A 476 23.17 3.61 14.42
C SER A 476 22.26 2.93 15.44
N ARG A 477 22.77 2.68 16.65
CA ARG A 477 22.00 2.11 17.77
C ARG A 477 20.98 3.08 18.35
N VAL A 478 21.31 4.37 18.48
CA VAL A 478 20.37 5.41 18.93
C VAL A 478 19.19 5.52 17.98
N LEU A 479 19.45 5.60 16.68
CA LEU A 479 18.40 5.66 15.66
C LEU A 479 17.54 4.39 15.66
N ALA A 480 18.14 3.24 15.90
CA ALA A 480 17.43 1.97 15.98
C ALA A 480 16.68 1.76 17.32
N GLY A 481 16.80 2.67 18.29
CA GLY A 481 16.12 2.57 19.59
C GLY A 481 16.80 1.62 20.60
N ASP A 482 18.10 1.36 20.45
CA ASP A 482 18.92 0.57 21.38
C ASP A 482 19.88 1.44 22.21
N LEU A 483 19.33 2.49 22.81
CA LEU A 483 20.08 3.45 23.61
C LEU A 483 20.65 2.81 24.90
N ALA A 484 19.99 1.76 25.41
CA ALA A 484 20.42 1.02 26.58
C ALA A 484 21.76 0.31 26.37
N HIS A 485 21.94 -0.40 25.25
CA HIS A 485 23.24 -1.02 24.93
C HIS A 485 24.28 0.00 24.45
N ALA A 486 23.86 1.04 23.73
CA ALA A 486 24.76 2.11 23.30
C ALA A 486 25.47 2.80 24.46
N THR A 487 24.86 2.79 25.66
CA THR A 487 25.38 3.43 26.87
C THR A 487 25.77 2.46 27.98
N ALA A 488 25.74 1.13 27.72
CA ALA A 488 25.90 0.11 28.77
C ALA A 488 27.27 0.12 29.45
N GLN A 489 28.33 0.51 28.73
CA GLN A 489 29.71 0.53 29.23
C GLN A 489 30.13 1.91 29.78
N LEU A 490 29.19 2.86 29.83
CA LEU A 490 29.48 4.25 30.24
C LEU A 490 29.20 4.46 31.73
N THR A 491 29.89 5.44 32.32
CA THR A 491 29.61 5.87 33.70
C THR A 491 28.19 6.44 33.82
N PRO A 492 27.54 6.34 34.99
CA PRO A 492 26.16 6.83 35.18
C PRO A 492 25.94 8.28 34.73
N ALA A 493 26.87 9.17 35.09
CA ALA A 493 26.80 10.59 34.71
C ALA A 493 26.88 10.82 33.18
N THR A 494 27.78 10.11 32.49
CA THR A 494 27.93 10.19 31.03
C THR A 494 26.75 9.55 30.31
N LYS A 495 26.21 8.47 30.88
CA LYS A 495 25.03 7.76 30.39
C LYS A 495 23.78 8.64 30.40
N ASP A 496 23.48 9.32 31.51
CA ASP A 496 22.31 10.20 31.59
C ASP A 496 22.43 11.40 30.64
N LEU A 497 23.63 11.96 30.53
CA LEU A 497 23.92 13.06 29.62
C LEU A 497 23.74 12.65 28.15
N LEU A 498 24.31 11.52 27.74
CA LEU A 498 24.18 11.02 26.37
C LEU A 498 22.77 10.55 26.07
N ALA A 499 22.05 9.96 27.03
CA ALA A 499 20.67 9.57 26.86
C ALA A 499 19.76 10.78 26.66
N GLY A 500 19.92 11.83 27.46
CA GLY A 500 19.18 13.09 27.29
C GLY A 500 19.47 13.74 25.94
N ALA A 501 20.75 13.85 25.57
CA ALA A 501 21.19 14.42 24.30
C ALA A 501 20.70 13.61 23.09
N ALA A 502 20.76 12.27 23.15
CA ALA A 502 20.29 11.40 22.09
C ALA A 502 18.76 11.49 21.92
N ARG A 503 17.99 11.55 23.01
CA ARG A 503 16.53 11.73 22.94
C ARG A 503 16.14 13.06 22.31
N SER A 504 16.74 14.18 22.77
CA SER A 504 16.45 15.49 22.21
C SER A 504 16.91 15.62 20.74
N SER A 505 18.04 15.00 20.39
CA SER A 505 18.55 14.98 19.02
C SER A 505 17.67 14.13 18.10
N PHE A 506 17.19 12.98 18.56
CA PHE A 506 16.24 12.15 17.81
C PHE A 506 14.92 12.90 17.58
N ALA A 507 14.42 13.62 18.59
CA ALA A 507 13.23 14.45 18.46
C ALA A 507 13.41 15.57 17.41
N SER A 508 14.58 16.21 17.37
CA SER A 508 14.93 17.20 16.33
C SER A 508 15.04 16.58 14.93
N GLY A 509 15.61 15.38 14.82
CA GLY A 509 15.64 14.64 13.56
C GLY A 509 14.23 14.28 13.07
N PHE A 510 13.36 13.85 13.98
CA PHE A 510 11.97 13.53 13.68
C PHE A 510 11.15 14.76 13.27
N SER A 511 11.36 15.88 13.97
CA SER A 511 10.82 17.19 13.59
C SER A 511 11.20 17.56 12.17
N SER A 512 12.48 17.40 11.81
CA SER A 512 12.95 17.69 10.44
C SER A 512 12.30 16.78 9.40
N ALA A 513 12.16 15.48 9.67
CA ALA A 513 11.48 14.54 8.78
C ALA A 513 10.00 14.89 8.58
N LEU A 514 9.29 15.24 9.66
CA LEU A 514 7.90 15.71 9.61
C LEU A 514 7.75 17.03 8.86
N CYS A 515 8.71 17.95 9.00
CA CYS A 515 8.72 19.20 8.25
C CYS A 515 8.85 18.95 6.75
N VAL A 516 9.78 18.07 6.33
CA VAL A 516 9.92 17.65 4.94
C VAL A 516 8.63 17.01 4.42
N ALA A 517 8.03 16.08 5.18
CA ALA A 517 6.76 15.46 4.82
C ALA A 517 5.61 16.47 4.72
N GLY A 518 5.57 17.46 5.62
CA GLY A 518 4.55 18.51 5.64
C GLY A 518 4.66 19.47 4.45
N VAL A 519 5.87 19.95 4.16
CA VAL A 519 6.14 20.78 2.98
C VAL A 519 5.86 20.03 1.68
N LEU A 520 6.27 18.76 1.60
CA LEU A 520 5.97 17.90 0.45
C LEU A 520 4.46 17.74 0.25
N ALA A 521 3.70 17.51 1.32
CA ALA A 521 2.25 17.43 1.24
C ALA A 521 1.63 18.74 0.73
N MET A 522 2.14 19.92 1.13
CA MET A 522 1.65 21.22 0.65
C MET A 522 1.97 21.43 -0.83
N ALA A 523 3.18 21.06 -1.25
CA ALA A 523 3.60 21.15 -2.64
C ALA A 523 2.73 20.25 -3.53
N ILE A 524 2.47 19.01 -3.11
CA ILE A 524 1.60 18.07 -3.82
C ILE A 524 0.15 18.59 -3.82
N ALA A 525 -0.37 19.09 -2.70
CA ALA A 525 -1.71 19.67 -2.63
C ALA A 525 -1.91 20.80 -3.66
N THR A 526 -0.91 21.67 -3.77
CA THR A 526 -0.87 22.78 -4.73
C THR A 526 -0.79 22.26 -6.18
N ALA A 527 0.08 21.28 -6.45
CA ALA A 527 0.18 20.67 -7.77
C ALA A 527 -1.12 19.98 -8.21
N VAL A 528 -1.77 19.24 -7.31
CA VAL A 528 -3.09 18.60 -7.54
C VAL A 528 -4.13 19.66 -7.86
N TRP A 529 -4.15 20.77 -7.13
CA TRP A 529 -5.06 21.89 -7.38
C TRP A 529 -4.84 22.49 -8.77
N LEU A 530 -3.59 22.83 -9.11
CA LEU A 530 -3.21 23.43 -10.41
C LEU A 530 -3.48 22.51 -11.61
N LEU A 531 -3.23 21.20 -11.48
CA LEU A 531 -3.50 20.23 -12.54
C LEU A 531 -5.01 20.07 -12.77
N SER A 532 -5.80 20.12 -11.71
CA SER A 532 -7.24 19.98 -11.80
C SER A 532 -7.95 21.21 -12.36
N SER A 533 -7.45 22.42 -12.06
CA SER A 533 -8.02 23.66 -12.60
C SER A 533 -7.78 23.81 -14.10
N ARG A 534 -6.63 23.34 -14.61
CA ARG A 534 -6.33 23.30 -16.06
C ARG A 534 -7.26 22.36 -16.84
N ALA A 535 -7.74 21.28 -16.21
CA ALA A 535 -8.64 20.32 -16.86
C ALA A 535 -10.05 20.88 -17.09
N VAL A 536 -10.51 21.83 -16.26
CA VAL A 536 -11.81 22.49 -16.45
C VAL A 536 -11.80 23.36 -17.71
N GLN A 537 -10.64 23.91 -18.10
CA GLN A 537 -10.49 24.80 -19.25
C GLN A 537 -10.40 24.10 -20.61
N HIS A 538 -10.08 22.79 -20.65
CA HIS A 538 -9.85 22.03 -21.90
C HIS A 538 -10.93 20.99 -22.22
N SER A 539 -12.16 21.16 -21.71
CA SER A 539 -13.28 20.27 -22.05
C SER A 539 -13.81 20.54 -23.47
N ALA A 540 -12.97 20.29 -24.49
CA ALA A 540 -13.42 20.00 -25.84
C ALA A 540 -13.46 18.47 -26.02
N PRO A 541 -14.50 17.89 -26.68
CA PRO A 541 -14.60 16.45 -26.83
C PRO A 541 -13.43 15.92 -27.66
N VAL A 542 -12.63 15.02 -27.08
CA VAL A 542 -11.66 14.24 -27.86
C VAL A 542 -12.45 13.11 -28.53
N PRO A 543 -12.54 13.04 -29.86
CA PRO A 543 -13.22 11.92 -30.52
C PRO A 543 -12.41 10.63 -30.26
N PHE A 544 -13.06 9.64 -29.64
CA PHE A 544 -12.52 8.29 -29.60
C PHE A 544 -12.40 7.78 -31.02
N ARG A 545 -11.17 7.43 -31.44
CA ARG A 545 -10.97 6.63 -32.65
C ARG A 545 -11.54 5.25 -32.40
N THR A 546 -12.74 5.00 -32.92
CA THR A 546 -13.18 3.67 -33.30
C THR A 546 -12.35 3.27 -34.52
N THR A 547 -11.34 2.42 -34.33
CA THR A 547 -10.75 1.71 -35.48
C THR A 547 -11.60 0.47 -35.78
N PRO A 548 -11.84 0.16 -37.07
CA PRO A 548 -12.71 -0.93 -37.52
C PRO A 548 -12.19 -2.32 -37.14
#